data_AF-A0A384IDE9-F1
#
_entry.id   AF-A0A384IDE9-F1
#
_cell.length_a   1.000
_cell.length_b   1.000
_cell.length_c   1.000
_cell.angle_alpha   90.00
_cell.angle_beta   90.00
_cell.angle_gamma   90.00
#
_symmetry.space_group_name_H-M   'P 1'
#
loop_
_entity.id
_entity.type
_entity.pdbx_description
1 polymer ?
#
loop_
_entity_poly.entity_id
_entity_poly.type
_entity_poly.pdbx_seq_one_letter_code
_entity_poly.pdbx_strand_id
1 'polypeptide(L)' 'MATNDWQRMADEKVAEAERARDELREALGEAGLKLPSLGIDAISCAGPNPSALIDLGRCNVVTARALAVALRSGGAV' A
#
# COMPACT_ATOMS: atom_id res chain seq x y z
N MET A 1 25.38 -15.88 8.82
CA MET A 1 24.29 -14.91 9.01
C MET A 1 23.01 -15.66 8.73
N ALA A 2 22.31 -16.06 9.79
CA ALA A 2 21.38 -17.20 9.76
C ALA A 2 20.05 -16.80 9.12
N THR A 3 19.47 -17.70 8.34
CA THR A 3 18.21 -17.57 7.59
C THR A 3 17.06 -16.92 8.39
N ASN A 4 17.08 -17.05 9.71
CA ASN A 4 16.08 -16.51 10.64
C ASN A 4 16.09 -14.97 10.74
N ASP A 5 17.23 -14.31 10.54
CA ASP A 5 17.33 -12.85 10.67
C ASP A 5 16.63 -12.14 9.51
N TRP A 6 16.76 -12.66 8.29
CA TRP A 6 16.08 -12.10 7.12
C TRP A 6 14.58 -12.42 7.09
N GLN A 7 14.18 -13.57 7.64
CA GLN A 7 12.76 -13.88 7.84
C GLN A 7 12.11 -12.87 8.77
N ARG A 8 12.72 -12.57 9.93
CA ARG A 8 12.21 -11.56 10.85
C ARG A 8 12.11 -10.17 10.21
N MET A 9 13.14 -9.74 9.49
CA MET A 9 13.13 -8.46 8.78
C MET A 9 12.03 -8.41 7.71
N ALA A 10 11.77 -9.54 7.03
CA ALA A 10 10.69 -9.66 6.05
C ALA A 10 9.32 -9.52 6.71
N ASP A 11 9.08 -10.22 7.82
CA ASP A 11 7.82 -10.15 8.57
C ASP A 11 7.57 -8.73 9.11
N GLU A 12 8.60 -8.06 9.61
CA GLU A 12 8.53 -6.66 10.06
C GLU A 12 8.14 -5.71 8.91
N LYS A 13 8.73 -5.90 7.73
CA LYS A 13 8.42 -5.11 6.53
C LYS A 13 7.01 -5.36 6.00
N VAL A 14 6.55 -6.61 6.02
CA VAL A 14 5.18 -6.95 5.64
C VAL A 14 4.18 -6.30 6.60
N ALA A 15 4.41 -6.39 7.91
CA ALA A 15 3.55 -5.75 8.90
C ALA A 15 3.51 -4.21 8.75
N GLU A 16 4.64 -3.59 8.38
CA GLU A 16 4.70 -2.17 8.05
C GLU A 16 3.87 -1.82 6.80
N ALA A 17 3.97 -2.63 5.75
CA ALA A 17 3.16 -2.47 4.54
C ALA A 17 1.66 -2.68 4.81
N GLU A 18 1.28 -3.62 5.68
CA GLU A 18 -0.12 -3.84 6.07
C GLU A 18 -0.72 -2.61 6.75
N ARG A 19 0.02 -1.99 7.68
CA ARG A 19 -0.40 -0.74 8.33
C ARG A 19 -0.55 0.39 7.31
N ALA A 20 0.45 0.60 6.46
CA ALA A 20 0.40 1.63 5.44
C ALA A 20 -0.77 1.43 4.45
N ARG A 21 -1.06 0.17 4.08
CA ARG A 21 -2.21 -0.19 3.24
C ARG A 21 -3.53 0.14 3.94
N ASP A 22 -3.65 -0.14 5.22
CA ASP A 22 -4.86 0.12 5.99
C ASP A 22 -5.10 1.63 6.21
N GLU A 23 -4.06 2.39 6.52
CA GLU A 23 -4.10 3.86 6.58
C GLU A 23 -4.53 4.46 5.24
N LEU A 24 -3.95 3.98 4.13
CA LEU A 24 -4.36 4.42 2.79
C LEU A 24 -5.81 4.05 2.48
N ARG A 25 -6.26 2.86 2.89
CA ARG A 25 -7.65 2.42 2.69
C ARG A 25 -8.63 3.31 3.46
N GLU A 26 -8.29 3.69 4.68
CA GLU A 26 -9.09 4.60 5.50
C GLU A 26 -9.16 6.00 4.85
N ALA A 27 -8.02 6.58 4.49
CA ALA A 27 -7.97 7.89 3.84
C ALA A 27 -8.74 7.94 2.50
N LEU A 28 -8.66 6.86 1.70
CA LEU A 28 -9.49 6.71 0.51
C LEU A 28 -10.98 6.68 0.86
N GLY A 29 -11.35 5.96 1.92
CA GLY A 29 -12.72 5.90 2.44
C GLY A 29 -13.26 7.25 2.87
N GLU A 30 -12.46 8.05 3.59
CA GLU A 30 -12.78 9.43 3.97
C GLU A 30 -13.01 10.34 2.74
N ALA A 31 -12.23 10.12 1.67
CA ALA A 31 -12.42 10.79 0.38
C ALA A 31 -13.59 10.23 -0.45
N GLY A 32 -14.35 9.26 0.07
CA GLY A 32 -15.46 8.61 -0.64
C GLY A 32 -15.03 7.66 -1.78
N LEU A 33 -13.76 7.26 -1.80
CA LEU A 33 -13.16 6.39 -2.81
C LEU A 33 -13.05 4.96 -2.30
N LYS A 34 -13.21 4.01 -3.23
CA LYS A 34 -12.97 2.58 -2.97
C LYS A 34 -12.08 2.01 -4.06
N LEU A 35 -10.97 1.42 -3.64
CA LEU A 35 -10.09 0.62 -4.49
C LEU A 35 -10.16 -0.83 -4.01
N PRO A 36 -11.07 -1.66 -4.56
CA PRO A 36 -11.26 -3.03 -4.10
C PRO A 36 -10.04 -3.94 -4.38
N SER A 37 -9.15 -3.49 -5.27
CA SER A 37 -7.87 -4.13 -5.57
C SER A 37 -6.73 -3.69 -4.65
N LEU A 38 -6.95 -2.75 -3.72
CA LEU A 38 -5.89 -2.26 -2.83
C LEU A 38 -5.39 -3.38 -1.92
N GLY A 39 -4.09 -3.69 -2.01
CA GLY A 39 -3.46 -4.78 -1.28
C GLY A 39 -1.94 -4.62 -1.17
N ILE A 40 -1.27 -5.71 -0.84
CA ILE A 40 0.20 -5.80 -0.82
C ILE A 40 0.61 -6.72 -1.97
N ASP A 41 1.64 -6.32 -2.70
CA ASP A 41 2.25 -7.18 -3.72
C ASP A 41 3.04 -8.31 -3.03
N ALA A 42 2.46 -9.51 -3.01
CA ALA A 42 3.06 -10.68 -2.37
C ALA A 42 4.43 -11.05 -2.95
N ILE A 43 4.71 -10.71 -4.22
CA ILE A 43 6.00 -10.99 -4.85
C ILE A 43 7.09 -10.13 -4.22
N SER A 44 6.80 -8.86 -3.95
CA SER A 44 7.73 -7.94 -3.28
C SER A 44 8.03 -8.27 -1.80
N CYS A 45 7.25 -9.17 -1.19
CA CYS A 45 7.45 -9.62 0.20
C CYS A 45 8.48 -10.74 0.33
N ALA A 46 8.92 -11.33 -0.79
CA ALA A 46 9.85 -12.45 -0.79
C ALA A 46 11.32 -12.01 -0.97
N GLY A 47 12.23 -12.79 -0.40
CA GLY A 47 13.67 -12.65 -0.59
C GLY A 47 14.41 -11.97 0.56
N PRO A 48 15.75 -11.82 0.46
CA PRO A 48 16.60 -11.34 1.55
C PRO A 48 16.47 -9.84 1.84
N ASN A 49 15.83 -9.07 0.95
CA ASN A 49 15.57 -7.64 1.14
C ASN A 49 14.20 -7.29 0.51
N PRO A 50 13.09 -7.63 1.17
CA PRO A 50 11.76 -7.40 0.62
C PRO A 50 11.41 -5.92 0.68
N SER A 51 10.83 -5.41 -0.40
CA SER A 51 10.38 -4.02 -0.50
C SER A 51 8.96 -3.81 0.00
N ALA A 52 8.16 -4.90 0.14
CA ALA A 52 6.79 -4.89 0.67
C ALA A 52 5.92 -3.76 0.06
N LEU A 53 5.79 -3.79 -1.27
CA LEU A 53 5.11 -2.77 -2.07
C LEU A 53 3.59 -2.85 -1.89
N ILE A 54 2.94 -1.69 -1.94
CA ILE A 54 1.49 -1.58 -1.94
C ILE A 54 0.98 -1.67 -3.38
N ASP A 55 0.09 -2.63 -3.64
CA ASP A 55 -0.64 -2.72 -4.90
C ASP A 55 -1.90 -1.86 -4.83
N LEU A 56 -1.94 -0.77 -5.61
CA LEU A 56 -3.12 0.09 -5.71
C LEU A 56 -4.20 -0.50 -6.64
N GLY A 57 -3.79 -1.38 -7.55
CA GLY A 57 -4.58 -1.94 -8.63
C GLY A 57 -5.14 -0.91 -9.61
N ARG A 58 -6.25 -1.24 -10.24
CA ARG A 58 -6.85 -0.44 -11.33
C ARG A 58 -8.06 0.32 -10.83
N CYS A 59 -8.20 1.56 -11.29
CA CYS A 59 -9.38 2.36 -11.07
C CYS A 59 -10.00 2.80 -12.39
N ASN A 60 -11.30 3.12 -12.38
CA ASN A 60 -11.98 3.68 -13.55
C ASN A 60 -11.74 5.20 -13.65
N VAL A 61 -12.12 5.82 -14.77
CA VAL A 61 -11.90 7.25 -15.04
C VAL A 61 -12.52 8.16 -13.98
N VAL A 62 -13.70 7.81 -13.45
CA VAL A 62 -14.40 8.59 -12.42
C VAL A 62 -13.59 8.57 -11.12
N THR A 63 -13.18 7.39 -10.68
CA THR A 63 -12.32 7.21 -9.50
C THR A 63 -10.97 7.90 -9.67
N ALA A 64 -10.33 7.80 -10.84
CA ALA A 64 -9.05 8.44 -11.12
C ALA A 64 -9.12 9.98 -11.00
N ARG A 65 -10.20 10.59 -11.52
CA ARG A 65 -10.41 12.05 -11.40
C ARG A 65 -10.65 12.46 -9.96
N ALA A 66 -11.48 11.72 -9.22
CA ALA A 66 -11.77 12.01 -7.83
C ALA A 66 -10.53 11.85 -6.94
N LEU A 67 -9.71 10.81 -7.18
CA LEU A 67 -8.40 10.64 -6.55
C LEU A 67 -7.49 11.84 -6.81
N ALA A 68 -7.40 12.29 -8.06
CA ALA A 68 -6.58 13.45 -8.40
C ALA A 68 -7.04 14.74 -7.71
N VAL A 69 -8.35 14.91 -7.48
CA VAL A 69 -8.89 16.04 -6.69
C VAL A 69 -8.51 15.88 -5.22
N ALA A 70 -8.74 14.71 -4.63
CA ALA A 70 -8.42 14.44 -3.23
C ALA A 70 -6.93 14.71 -2.91
N LEU A 71 -6.02 14.22 -3.77
CA LEU A 71 -4.58 14.40 -3.62
C LEU A 71 -4.14 15.88 -3.76
N ARG A 72 -4.79 16.66 -4.63
CA ARG A 72 -4.48 18.10 -4.75
C ARG A 72 -5.00 18.92 -3.58
N SER A 73 -6.14 18.53 -2.99
CA SER A 73 -6.74 19.22 -1.85
C SER A 73 -6.00 18.98 -0.54
N GLY A 74 -5.34 17.83 -0.40
CA GLY A 74 -4.55 17.45 0.78
C GLY A 74 -3.04 17.65 0.63
N GLY A 75 -2.61 18.49 -0.32
CA GLY A 75 -1.22 18.64 -0.81
C GLY A 75 -0.13 18.16 0.16
N ALA A 76 0.44 17.00 -0.13
CA ALA A 76 1.70 16.56 0.48
C ALA A 76 2.87 17.29 -0.22
N VAL A 77 3.79 17.81 0.60
CA VAL A 77 5.09 18.40 0.23
C VAL A 77 6.06 17.32 -0.24
#